data_AF-A0A7M3Z4M9-F1
#
_entry.id   AF-A0A7M3Z4M9-F1
#
_cell.length_a   1.000
_cell.length_b   1.000
_cell.length_c   1.000
_cell.angle_alpha   90.00
_cell.angle_beta   90.00
_cell.angle_gamma   90.00
#
_symmetry.space_group_name_H-M   'P 1'
#
loop_
_entity.id
_entity.type
_entity.pdbx_description
1 polymer ?
#
loop_
_entity_poly.entity_id
_entity_poly.type
_entity_poly.pdbx_seq_one_letter_code
_entity_poly.pdbx_strand_id
1 'polypeptide(L)'
;MVLSSILFSAVLAGIVATGVTVAIEKWGGLVGGLLGTVPSTIVPAGIGIYVAGGEDEFVSSMMVVPLGMLLNALFLGAWLVLPRWFSNTSHPLLWTSLGALAFWCVMGMGVWFLLQNTVLGILFTEQEFAAVGLALLFFTAVWFNRRPQPTPKG
;
A
#
# COMPACT_ATOMS: atom_id res chain seq x y z
N MET A 1 19.01 14.88 10.77
CA MET A 1 17.64 15.16 11.26
C MET A 1 16.58 14.54 10.36
N VAL A 2 16.57 14.79 9.05
CA VAL A 2 15.54 14.23 8.15
C VAL A 2 15.64 12.70 7.99
N LEU A 3 16.85 12.16 7.79
CA LEU A 3 17.00 10.69 7.66
C LEU A 3 16.61 9.95 8.95
N SER A 4 16.96 10.50 10.12
CA SER A 4 16.63 9.91 11.41
C SER A 4 15.13 9.91 11.66
N SER A 5 14.40 10.96 11.29
CA SER A 5 12.94 10.98 11.41
C SER A 5 12.26 10.03 10.42
N ILE A 6 12.75 9.94 9.17
CA ILE A 6 12.23 8.99 8.18
C ILE A 6 12.42 7.54 8.66
N LEU A 7 13.62 7.19 9.11
CA LEU A 7 13.91 5.83 9.60
C LEU A 7 13.07 5.48 10.83
N PHE A 8 12.94 6.42 11.77
CA PHE A 8 12.12 6.21 12.96
C PHE A 8 10.65 5.98 12.60
N SER A 9 10.08 6.83 11.73
CA SER A 9 8.71 6.69 11.25
C SER A 9 8.50 5.38 10.49
N ALA A 10 9.47 4.96 9.65
CA ALA A 10 9.38 3.72 8.90
C ALA A 10 9.39 2.48 9.82
N VAL A 11 10.26 2.46 10.84
CA VAL A 11 10.31 1.38 11.83
C VAL A 11 9.01 1.32 12.63
N LEU A 12 8.52 2.47 13.11
CA LEU A 12 7.27 2.55 13.86
C LEU A 12 6.09 2.06 13.01
N ALA A 13 5.98 2.51 11.77
CA ALA A 13 4.95 2.08 10.84
C ALA A 13 5.01 0.56 10.59
N GLY A 14 6.21 0.00 10.41
CA GLY A 14 6.41 -1.44 10.26
C GLY A 14 5.95 -2.24 11.49
N ILE A 15 6.28 -1.78 12.69
CA ILE A 15 5.84 -2.40 13.96
C ILE A 15 4.32 -2.37 14.06
N VAL A 16 3.70 -1.21 13.82
CA VAL A 16 2.24 -1.05 13.90
C VAL A 16 1.53 -1.92 12.86
N ALA A 17 1.98 -1.89 11.60
CA ALA A 17 1.40 -2.70 10.53
C ALA A 17 1.49 -4.20 10.83
N THR A 18 2.63 -4.66 11.33
CA THR A 18 2.81 -6.06 11.74
C THR A 18 1.92 -6.42 12.92
N GLY A 19 1.88 -5.57 13.95
CA GLY A 19 1.06 -5.79 15.14
C GLY A 19 -0.42 -5.89 14.83
N VAL A 20 -0.94 -5.01 13.98
CA VAL A 20 -2.35 -5.05 13.52
C VAL A 20 -2.61 -6.34 12.73
N THR A 21 -1.72 -6.75 11.84
CA THR A 21 -1.86 -7.99 11.07
C THR A 21 -1.92 -9.21 11.99
N VAL A 22 -1.03 -9.28 12.99
CA VAL A 22 -1.03 -10.36 14.00
C VAL A 22 -2.30 -10.33 14.85
N ALA A 23 -2.81 -9.15 15.22
CA ALA A 23 -4.05 -9.02 15.97
C ALA A 23 -5.26 -9.52 15.17
N ILE A 24 -5.31 -9.20 13.87
CA ILE A 24 -6.35 -9.68 12.95
C ILE A 24 -6.36 -11.21 12.89
N GLU A 25 -5.19 -11.84 12.74
CA GLU A 25 -5.08 -13.30 12.68
C GLU A 25 -5.44 -13.96 14.01
N LYS A 26 -5.02 -13.39 15.15
CA LYS A 26 -5.19 -14.02 16.48
C LYS A 26 -6.56 -13.84 17.10
N TRP A 27 -7.29 -12.76 16.79
CA TRP A 27 -8.55 -12.43 17.48
C TRP A 27 -9.81 -13.01 16.81
N GLY A 28 -9.63 -13.95 15.87
CA GLY A 28 -10.73 -14.68 15.24
C GLY A 28 -11.57 -13.84 14.27
N GLY A 29 -12.53 -14.49 13.60
CA GLY A 29 -13.22 -13.90 12.44
C GLY A 29 -14.04 -12.63 12.74
N LEU A 30 -14.64 -12.52 13.93
CA LEU A 30 -15.48 -11.35 14.26
C LEU A 30 -14.65 -10.11 14.58
N VAL A 31 -13.71 -10.22 15.53
CA VAL A 31 -12.88 -9.08 15.97
C VAL A 31 -11.81 -8.77 14.93
N GLY A 32 -11.16 -9.79 14.36
CA GLY A 32 -10.22 -9.61 13.26
C GLY A 32 -10.89 -9.06 12.02
N GLY A 33 -12.12 -9.51 11.70
CA GLY A 33 -12.91 -8.96 10.60
C GLY A 33 -13.28 -7.49 10.81
N LEU A 34 -13.68 -7.10 12.03
CA LEU A 34 -13.94 -5.70 12.36
C LEU A 34 -12.66 -4.86 12.23
N LEU A 35 -11.55 -5.31 12.82
CA LEU A 35 -10.27 -4.59 12.75
C LEU A 35 -9.76 -4.44 11.31
N GLY A 36 -9.95 -5.45 10.47
CA GLY A 36 -9.54 -5.44 9.08
C GLY A 36 -10.42 -4.59 8.15
N THR A 37 -11.66 -4.30 8.56
CA THR A 37 -12.62 -3.53 7.74
C THR A 37 -12.76 -2.08 8.19
N VAL A 38 -12.45 -1.77 9.45
CA VAL A 38 -12.37 -0.40 9.94
C VAL A 38 -11.18 0.31 9.25
N PRO A 39 -11.36 1.53 8.70
CA PRO A 39 -10.29 2.33 8.10
C PRO A 39 -9.35 2.93 9.16
N SER A 40 -8.87 2.07 10.06
CA SER A 40 -8.13 2.38 11.29
C SER A 40 -6.72 2.91 11.05
N THR A 41 -6.20 2.77 9.84
CA THR A 41 -4.93 3.35 9.42
C THR A 41 -5.13 4.71 8.75
N ILE A 42 -6.05 4.80 7.78
CA ILE A 42 -6.23 6.01 6.98
C ILE A 42 -6.97 7.13 7.71
N VAL A 43 -7.98 6.82 8.53
CA VAL A 43 -8.73 7.87 9.27
C VAL A 43 -7.85 8.55 10.32
N PRO A 44 -7.15 7.84 11.22
CA PRO A 44 -6.24 8.48 12.16
C PRO A 44 -5.06 9.18 11.48
N ALA A 45 -4.51 8.61 10.41
CA ALA A 45 -3.45 9.28 9.64
C ALA A 45 -3.95 10.61 9.05
N GLY A 46 -5.16 10.63 8.47
CA GLY A 46 -5.78 11.84 7.95
C GLY A 46 -5.98 12.92 9.01
N ILE A 47 -6.48 12.55 10.19
CA ILE A 47 -6.60 13.46 11.33
C ILE A 47 -5.22 14.02 11.73
N GLY A 48 -4.21 13.16 11.82
CA GLY A 48 -2.84 13.56 12.17
C GLY A 48 -2.26 14.56 11.17
N ILE A 49 -2.43 14.30 9.87
CA ILE A 49 -1.97 15.20 8.80
C ILE A 49 -2.69 16.54 8.88
N TYR A 50 -4.02 16.55 9.03
CA TYR A 50 -4.80 17.78 9.14
C TYR A 50 -4.41 18.60 10.38
N VAL A 51 -4.23 17.95 11.53
CA VAL A 51 -3.82 18.63 12.78
C VAL A 51 -2.40 19.20 12.67
N ALA A 52 -1.50 18.54 11.94
CA ALA A 52 -0.11 18.97 11.79
C ALA A 52 0.07 20.06 10.72
N GLY A 53 -0.67 19.97 9.61
CA GLY A 53 -0.42 20.74 8.38
C GLY A 53 -1.61 21.54 7.84
N GLY A 54 -2.80 21.40 8.43
CA GLY A 54 -4.02 22.07 7.98
C GLY A 54 -4.65 21.43 6.74
N GLU A 55 -5.55 22.18 6.08
CA GLU A 55 -6.34 21.69 4.95
C GLU A 55 -5.51 21.42 3.70
N ASP A 56 -4.61 22.32 3.32
CA ASP A 56 -3.81 22.19 2.09
C ASP A 56 -2.90 20.95 2.13
N GLU A 57 -2.20 20.73 3.24
CA GLU A 57 -1.32 19.56 3.40
C GLU A 57 -2.13 18.25 3.50
N PHE A 58 -3.35 18.32 4.07
CA PHE A 58 -4.27 17.19 4.08
C PHE A 58 -4.74 16.83 2.66
N VAL A 59 -5.21 17.79 1.86
CA VAL A 59 -5.66 17.54 0.48
C VAL A 59 -4.51 17.01 -0.37
N SER A 60 -3.34 17.63 -0.30
CA SER A 60 -2.15 17.19 -1.03
C SER A 60 -1.67 15.80 -0.59
N SER A 61 -1.80 15.45 0.69
CA SER A 61 -1.47 14.08 1.14
C SER A 61 -2.50 13.05 0.67
N MET A 62 -3.79 13.42 0.66
CA MET A 62 -4.89 12.52 0.31
C MET A 62 -4.91 12.17 -1.19
N MET A 63 -4.42 13.05 -2.08
CA MET A 63 -4.41 12.77 -3.51
C MET A 63 -3.59 11.52 -3.90
N VAL A 64 -2.57 11.19 -3.09
CA VAL A 64 -1.66 10.06 -3.35
C VAL A 64 -2.26 8.73 -2.87
N VAL A 65 -3.28 8.76 -2.01
CA VAL A 65 -3.86 7.57 -1.38
C VAL A 65 -4.35 6.52 -2.39
N PRO A 66 -5.10 6.85 -3.46
CA PRO A 66 -5.55 5.85 -4.43
C PRO A 66 -4.38 5.15 -5.15
N LEU A 67 -3.30 5.87 -5.45
CA LEU A 67 -2.10 5.26 -6.02
C LEU A 67 -1.36 4.40 -5.00
N GLY A 68 -1.25 4.83 -3.75
CA GLY A 68 -0.71 3.99 -2.67
C GLY A 68 -1.46 2.67 -2.54
N MET A 69 -2.81 2.71 -2.62
CA MET A 69 -3.64 1.51 -2.64
C MET A 69 -3.41 0.65 -3.88
N LEU A 70 -3.23 1.26 -5.06
CA LEU A 70 -2.85 0.54 -6.29
C LEU A 70 -1.50 -0.17 -6.12
N LEU A 71 -0.49 0.48 -5.55
CA LEU A 71 0.80 -0.13 -5.28
C LEU A 71 0.67 -1.36 -4.35
N ASN A 72 -0.17 -1.26 -3.33
CA ASN A 72 -0.44 -2.39 -2.43
C ASN A 72 -1.15 -3.54 -3.16
N ALA A 73 -2.12 -3.25 -4.03
CA ALA A 73 -2.76 -4.27 -4.85
C ALA A 73 -1.75 -4.96 -5.77
N LEU A 74 -0.88 -4.20 -6.44
CA LEU A 74 0.16 -4.75 -7.31
C LEU A 74 1.23 -5.54 -6.54
N PHE A 75 1.57 -5.12 -5.32
CA PHE A 75 2.43 -5.91 -4.42
C PHE A 75 1.82 -7.28 -4.12
N LEU A 76 0.53 -7.34 -3.78
CA LEU A 76 -0.17 -8.63 -3.63
C LEU A 76 -0.23 -9.41 -4.95
N GLY A 77 -0.33 -8.73 -6.07
CA GLY A 77 -0.21 -9.32 -7.40
C GLY A 77 1.15 -9.99 -7.63
N ALA A 78 2.24 -9.35 -7.21
CA ALA A 78 3.57 -9.93 -7.23
C ALA A 78 3.62 -11.22 -6.40
N TRP A 79 2.98 -11.23 -5.22
CA TRP A 79 2.85 -12.43 -4.39
C TRP A 79 2.08 -13.58 -5.05
N LEU A 80 1.22 -13.32 -6.02
CA LEU A 80 0.54 -14.38 -6.79
C LEU A 80 1.45 -15.00 -7.87
N VAL A 81 2.42 -14.25 -8.38
CA VAL A 81 3.24 -14.64 -9.55
C VAL A 81 4.62 -15.14 -9.14
N LEU A 82 5.30 -14.40 -8.26
CA LEU A 82 6.70 -14.65 -7.87
C LEU A 82 6.98 -16.03 -7.23
N PRO A 83 6.08 -16.62 -6.40
CA PRO A 83 6.36 -17.92 -5.79
C PRO A 83 6.69 -19.02 -6.81
N ARG A 84 6.11 -18.94 -8.02
CA ARG A 84 6.36 -19.91 -9.10
C ARG A 84 7.81 -19.87 -9.57
N TRP A 85 8.41 -18.69 -9.60
CA TRP A 85 9.79 -18.48 -10.06
C TRP A 85 10.84 -18.84 -9.01
N PHE A 86 10.49 -18.73 -7.73
CA PHE A 86 11.40 -19.04 -6.62
C PHE A 86 11.15 -20.40 -5.96
N SER A 87 10.20 -21.19 -6.50
CA SER A 87 9.77 -22.49 -5.96
C SER A 87 10.91 -23.49 -5.74
N ASN A 88 11.98 -23.41 -6.52
CA ASN A 88 13.13 -24.31 -6.47
C ASN A 88 14.33 -23.79 -5.65
N THR A 89 14.18 -22.68 -4.93
CA THR A 89 15.24 -22.10 -4.09
C THR A 89 15.19 -22.63 -2.66
N SER A 90 16.30 -22.51 -1.92
CA SER A 90 16.39 -22.98 -0.52
C SER A 90 15.44 -22.25 0.44
N HIS A 91 15.06 -21.01 0.12
CA HIS A 91 14.19 -20.16 0.95
C HIS A 91 13.15 -19.42 0.08
N PRO A 92 12.15 -20.13 -0.47
CA PRO A 92 11.22 -19.58 -1.46
C PRO A 92 10.40 -18.39 -0.93
N LEU A 93 10.04 -18.41 0.37
CA LEU A 93 9.33 -17.30 1.02
C LEU A 93 10.17 -16.04 1.11
N LEU A 94 11.46 -16.18 1.45
CA LEU A 94 12.38 -15.05 1.58
C LEU A 94 12.59 -14.39 0.20
N TRP A 95 12.85 -15.18 -0.84
CA TRP A 95 13.04 -14.65 -2.19
C TRP A 95 11.77 -14.04 -2.78
N THR A 96 10.61 -14.64 -2.52
CA THR A 96 9.32 -14.04 -2.91
C THR A 96 9.10 -12.70 -2.20
N SER A 97 9.38 -12.63 -0.90
CA SER A 97 9.21 -11.41 -0.10
C SER A 97 10.15 -10.30 -0.60
N LEU A 98 11.43 -10.62 -0.80
CA LEU A 98 12.42 -9.67 -1.32
C LEU A 98 12.06 -9.20 -2.74
N GLY A 99 11.65 -10.11 -3.61
CA GLY A 99 11.23 -9.77 -4.98
C GLY A 99 9.98 -8.89 -5.00
N ALA A 100 8.98 -9.19 -4.17
CA ALA A 100 7.77 -8.39 -4.06
C ALA A 100 8.06 -6.99 -3.47
N LEU A 101 8.91 -6.91 -2.45
CA LEU A 101 9.37 -5.63 -1.87
C LEU A 101 10.18 -4.81 -2.87
N ALA A 102 11.08 -5.45 -3.63
CA ALA A 102 11.85 -4.77 -4.68
C ALA A 102 10.93 -4.23 -5.78
N PHE A 103 9.97 -5.03 -6.23
CA PHE A 103 8.95 -4.62 -7.20
C PHE A 103 8.15 -3.42 -6.69
N TRP A 104 7.62 -3.49 -5.47
CA TRP A 104 6.88 -2.39 -4.84
C TRP A 104 7.74 -1.13 -4.69
N CYS A 105 9.02 -1.28 -4.30
CA CYS A 105 9.96 -0.18 -4.16
C CYS A 105 10.21 0.52 -5.50
N VAL A 106 10.45 -0.23 -6.58
CA VAL A 106 10.61 0.31 -7.94
C VAL A 106 9.37 1.07 -8.38
N MET A 107 8.18 0.50 -8.15
CA MET A 107 6.93 1.19 -8.50
C MET A 107 6.70 2.46 -7.66
N GLY A 108 6.98 2.41 -6.36
CA GLY A 108 6.88 3.57 -5.47
C GLY A 108 7.84 4.69 -5.86
N MET A 109 9.08 4.35 -6.23
CA MET A 109 10.03 5.31 -6.81
C MET A 109 9.53 5.89 -8.12
N GLY A 110 8.87 5.09 -8.98
CA GLY A 110 8.24 5.57 -10.20
C GLY A 110 7.12 6.58 -9.94
N VAL A 111 6.23 6.30 -8.99
CA VAL A 111 5.18 7.23 -8.57
C VAL A 111 5.78 8.53 -8.02
N TRP A 112 6.76 8.43 -7.12
CA TRP A 112 7.48 9.58 -6.59
C TRP A 112 8.13 10.43 -7.69
N PHE A 113 8.80 9.78 -8.64
CA PHE A 113 9.43 10.45 -9.77
C PHE A 113 8.42 11.22 -10.64
N LEU A 114 7.27 10.60 -10.94
CA LEU A 114 6.20 11.23 -11.72
C LEU A 114 5.57 12.42 -10.99
N LEU A 115 5.37 12.29 -9.68
CA LEU A 115 4.87 13.36 -8.82
C LEU A 115 5.80 14.59 -8.85
N GLN A 116 7.11 14.37 -8.78
CA GLN A 116 8.10 15.44 -8.70
C GLN A 116 8.44 16.09 -10.06
N ASN A 117 8.42 15.34 -11.16
CA ASN A 117 9.02 15.81 -12.42
C ASN A 117 8.04 16.02 -13.58
N THR A 118 6.79 15.56 -13.49
CA THR A 118 5.98 15.41 -14.72
C THR A 118 4.50 15.71 -14.55
N VAL A 119 3.90 15.37 -13.41
CA VAL A 119 2.45 15.22 -13.35
C VAL A 119 1.73 16.35 -12.60
N LEU A 120 2.12 16.65 -11.37
CA LEU A 120 1.36 17.60 -10.55
C LEU A 120 1.70 19.04 -10.91
N GLY A 121 0.67 19.81 -11.26
CA GLY A 121 0.78 21.24 -11.63
C GLY A 121 1.14 21.51 -13.10
N ILE A 122 1.55 20.48 -13.86
CA ILE A 122 1.85 20.60 -15.30
C ILE A 122 0.77 19.90 -16.15
N LEU A 123 0.37 18.68 -15.79
CA LEU A 123 -0.55 17.85 -16.58
C LEU A 123 -1.89 17.59 -15.90
N PHE A 124 -1.88 17.41 -14.59
CA PHE A 124 -3.07 17.09 -13.80
C PHE A 124 -3.15 17.95 -12.54
N THR A 125 -4.37 18.29 -12.15
CA THR A 125 -4.69 18.76 -10.80
C THR A 125 -4.59 17.61 -9.80
N GLU A 126 -4.52 17.93 -8.50
CA GLU A 126 -4.46 16.93 -7.43
C GLU A 126 -5.66 15.96 -7.49
N GLN A 127 -6.85 16.47 -7.81
CA GLN A 127 -8.09 15.70 -7.92
C GLN A 127 -8.08 14.75 -9.13
N GLU A 128 -7.63 15.23 -10.29
CA GLU A 128 -7.51 14.39 -11.49
C GLU A 128 -6.49 13.29 -11.29
N PHE A 129 -5.38 13.58 -10.62
CA PHE A 129 -4.37 12.58 -10.30
C PHE A 129 -4.91 11.49 -9.38
N ALA A 130 -5.65 11.87 -8.33
CA ALA A 130 -6.35 10.93 -7.45
C ALA A 130 -7.37 10.09 -8.22
N ALA A 131 -8.13 10.70 -9.14
CA ALA A 131 -9.12 10.02 -9.97
C ALA A 131 -8.49 8.99 -10.92
N VAL A 132 -7.34 9.32 -11.54
CA VAL A 132 -6.58 8.37 -12.36
C VAL A 132 -6.09 7.19 -11.51
N GLY A 133 -5.54 7.46 -10.32
CA GLY A 133 -5.13 6.42 -9.38
C GLY A 133 -6.28 5.49 -8.99
N LEU A 134 -7.46 6.06 -8.71
CA LEU A 134 -8.66 5.30 -8.39
C LEU A 134 -9.15 4.45 -9.57
N ALA A 135 -9.14 5.00 -10.79
CA ALA A 135 -9.52 4.28 -11.99
C ALA A 135 -8.59 3.06 -12.23
N LEU A 136 -7.27 3.26 -12.14
CA LEU A 136 -6.29 2.19 -12.26
C LEU A 136 -6.45 1.11 -11.18
N LEU A 137 -6.71 1.53 -9.93
CA LEU A 137 -7.01 0.62 -8.83
C LEU A 137 -8.26 -0.20 -9.13
N PHE A 138 -9.34 0.44 -9.57
CA PHE A 138 -10.59 -0.24 -9.94
C PHE A 138 -10.36 -1.29 -11.03
N PHE A 139 -9.67 -0.92 -12.12
CA PHE A 139 -9.37 -1.87 -13.20
C PHE A 139 -8.51 -3.05 -12.72
N THR A 140 -7.51 -2.77 -11.87
CA THR A 140 -6.63 -3.81 -11.31
C THR A 140 -7.41 -4.75 -10.38
N ALA A 141 -8.28 -4.20 -9.53
CA ALA A 141 -9.15 -4.97 -8.65
C ALA A 141 -10.10 -5.87 -9.45
N VAL A 142 -10.76 -5.33 -10.48
CA VAL A 142 -11.62 -6.12 -11.39
C VAL A 142 -10.81 -7.22 -12.06
N TRP A 143 -9.62 -6.91 -12.59
CA TRP A 143 -8.76 -7.89 -13.25
C TRP A 143 -8.39 -9.04 -12.32
N PHE A 144 -7.91 -8.73 -11.10
CA PHE A 144 -7.46 -9.73 -10.14
C PHE A 144 -8.59 -10.67 -9.71
N ASN A 145 -9.83 -10.16 -9.66
CA ASN A 145 -11.01 -10.91 -9.26
C ASN A 145 -11.71 -11.66 -10.41
N ARG A 146 -11.19 -11.64 -11.65
CA ARG A 146 -11.79 -12.39 -12.77
C ARG A 146 -11.73 -13.92 -12.61
N ARG A 147 -10.73 -14.43 -11.88
CA ARG A 147 -10.52 -15.86 -11.65
C ARG A 147 -10.20 -16.12 -10.18
N PRO A 148 -11.19 -15.96 -9.29
CA PRO A 148 -10.96 -16.12 -7.85
C PRO A 148 -10.39 -17.51 -7.58
N GLN A 149 -9.22 -17.56 -6.97
CA GLN A 149 -8.65 -18.80 -6.46
C GLN A 149 -9.21 -19.02 -5.06
N PRO A 150 -9.57 -20.27 -4.68
CA PRO A 150 -9.98 -20.54 -3.32
C PRO A 150 -8.85 -20.15 -2.36
N THR A 151 -9.18 -19.42 -1.31
CA THR A 151 -8.23 -19.10 -0.24
C THR A 151 -7.70 -20.43 0.33
N PRO A 152 -6.38 -20.62 0.46
CA PRO A 152 -5.83 -21.78 1.14
C PRO A 152 -6.48 -21.90 2.52
N LYS A 153 -6.93 -23.10 2.88
CA LYS A 153 -7.35 -23.36 4.25
C LYS A 153 -6.10 -23.26 5.12
N GLY A 154 -6.05 -22.23 5.97
CA GLY A 154 -5.06 -22.12 7.04
C GLY A 154 -5.20 -23.27 8.02
#